data_AF-A0A0E9LVP1-F1
#
_entry.id   AF-A0A0E9LVP1-F1
#
_cell.length_a   1.000
_cell.length_b   1.000
_cell.length_c   1.000
_cell.angle_alpha   90.00
_cell.angle_beta   90.00
_cell.angle_gamma   90.00
#
_symmetry.space_group_name_H-M   'P 1'
#
loop_
_entity.id
_entity.type
_entity.pdbx_description
1 polymer ?
#
loop_
_entity_poly.entity_id
_entity_poly.type
_entity_poly.pdbx_seq_one_letter_code
_entity_poly.pdbx_strand_id
1 'polypeptide(L)'
;MIGDVHARSVSGQVEVSGLKGALMATSSSGAIQVDDVVGRLDLTTISGAIKGKQLVLTEDSNFKNASGNIDVMLSNDPASLRFDLKTLSGRIEVFDQKADKQIQMGSGSVLVTGTTTSGNQRYQ
;
A
#
# COMPACT_ATOMS: atom_id res chain seq x y z
N MET A 1 -1.26 -8.30 -17.54
CA MET A 1 -1.92 -7.12 -18.15
C MET A 1 -0.89 -6.01 -18.28
N ILE A 2 -0.87 -5.26 -19.39
CA ILE A 2 -0.02 -4.07 -19.54
C ILE A 2 -0.96 -2.87 -19.76
N GLY A 3 -0.75 -1.80 -19.00
CA GLY A 3 -1.57 -0.59 -19.03
C GLY A 3 -2.12 -0.21 -17.67
N ASP A 4 -2.81 0.92 -17.60
CA ASP A 4 -3.32 1.46 -16.34
C ASP A 4 -4.71 0.91 -16.02
N VAL A 5 -4.95 0.63 -14.74
CA VAL A 5 -6.19 0.06 -14.22
C VAL A 5 -6.81 0.99 -13.19
N HIS A 6 -8.06 1.36 -13.39
CA HIS A 6 -8.87 2.07 -12.40
C HIS A 6 -10.00 1.17 -11.91
N ALA A 7 -10.02 0.89 -10.60
CA ALA A 7 -11.02 0.03 -9.97
C ALA A 7 -11.76 0.76 -8.84
N ARG A 8 -13.09 0.59 -8.78
CA ARG A 8 -13.91 1.16 -7.71
C ARG A 8 -14.93 0.14 -7.21
N SER A 9 -15.02 -0.01 -5.90
CA SER A 9 -16.02 -0.81 -5.22
C SER A 9 -16.65 -0.03 -4.06
N VAL A 10 -17.94 -0.29 -3.80
CA VAL A 10 -18.62 0.23 -2.60
C VAL A 10 -18.74 -0.87 -1.57
N SER A 11 -19.21 -2.05 -1.99
CA SER A 11 -19.37 -3.24 -1.18
C SER A 11 -18.87 -4.45 -1.98
N GLY A 12 -17.72 -5.01 -1.58
CA GLY A 12 -17.07 -6.12 -2.28
C GLY A 12 -15.55 -5.95 -2.36
N GLN A 13 -14.83 -7.07 -2.44
CA GLN A 13 -13.37 -7.09 -2.59
C GLN A 13 -12.95 -6.62 -3.98
N VAL A 14 -11.91 -5.81 -4.04
CA VAL A 14 -11.18 -5.51 -5.28
C VAL A 14 -9.96 -6.42 -5.32
N GLU A 15 -9.80 -7.19 -6.38
CA GLU A 15 -8.66 -8.07 -6.59
C GLU A 15 -8.02 -7.78 -7.94
N VAL A 16 -6.72 -7.53 -7.95
CA VAL A 16 -5.92 -7.26 -9.16
C VAL A 16 -4.67 -8.12 -9.13
N SER A 17 -4.38 -8.80 -10.24
CA SER A 17 -3.20 -9.65 -10.35
C SER A 17 -2.48 -9.52 -11.70
N GLY A 18 -1.15 -9.67 -11.69
CA GLY A 18 -0.33 -9.73 -12.91
C GLY A 18 -0.35 -8.43 -13.72
N LEU A 19 -0.32 -7.29 -13.06
CA LEU A 19 -0.40 -5.96 -13.69
C LEU A 19 1.00 -5.37 -13.91
N LYS A 20 1.23 -4.81 -15.10
CA LYS A 20 2.38 -3.96 -15.40
C LYS A 20 1.86 -2.59 -15.85
N GLY A 21 1.92 -1.60 -14.96
CA GLY A 21 1.32 -0.28 -15.17
C GLY A 21 0.78 0.30 -13.86
N ALA A 22 0.12 1.46 -13.93
CA ALA A 22 -0.44 2.10 -12.75
C ALA A 22 -1.77 1.45 -12.33
N LEU A 23 -1.98 1.31 -11.02
CA LEU A 23 -3.26 0.90 -10.44
C LEU A 23 -3.78 1.97 -9.50
N MET A 24 -4.98 2.46 -9.79
CA MET A 24 -5.77 3.26 -8.85
C MET A 24 -6.97 2.44 -8.41
N ALA A 25 -7.04 2.09 -7.13
CA ALA A 25 -8.15 1.31 -6.57
C ALA A 25 -8.78 2.01 -5.37
N THR A 26 -10.10 2.13 -5.38
CA THR A 26 -10.86 2.69 -4.26
C THR A 26 -11.96 1.75 -3.79
N SER A 27 -12.06 1.55 -2.48
CA SER A 27 -13.10 0.75 -1.84
C SER A 27 -13.73 1.49 -0.65
N SER A 28 -15.03 1.35 -0.41
CA SER A 28 -15.66 1.89 0.80
C SER A 28 -15.71 0.86 1.93
N SER A 29 -16.22 -0.34 1.68
CA SER A 29 -16.42 -1.36 2.72
C SER A 29 -15.85 -2.74 2.37
N GLY A 30 -14.88 -2.79 1.45
CA GLY A 30 -14.23 -4.03 1.01
C GLY A 30 -12.71 -3.96 1.05
N ALA A 31 -12.07 -5.13 1.11
CA ALA A 31 -10.61 -5.23 1.00
C ALA A 31 -10.12 -4.94 -0.42
N ILE A 32 -8.89 -4.43 -0.53
CA ILE A 32 -8.17 -4.33 -1.79
C ILE A 32 -7.02 -5.33 -1.71
N GLN A 33 -6.97 -6.28 -2.63
CA GLN A 33 -5.91 -7.27 -2.74
C GLN A 33 -5.20 -7.12 -4.08
N VAL A 34 -3.88 -7.00 -4.05
CA VAL A 34 -3.03 -6.79 -5.22
C VAL A 34 -1.87 -7.79 -5.16
N ASP A 35 -1.66 -8.53 -6.25
CA ASP A 35 -0.60 -9.54 -6.35
C ASP A 35 0.15 -9.43 -7.69
N ASP A 36 1.47 -9.61 -7.67
CA ASP A 36 2.33 -9.58 -8.86
C ASP A 36 2.08 -8.31 -9.72
N VAL A 37 2.36 -7.14 -9.12
CA VAL A 37 2.20 -5.84 -9.79
C VAL A 37 3.50 -5.09 -9.87
N VAL A 38 3.82 -4.61 -11.07
CA VAL A 38 4.96 -3.75 -11.38
C VAL A 38 4.44 -2.40 -11.85
N GLY A 39 4.63 -1.35 -11.06
CA GLY A 39 4.15 -0.01 -11.41
C GLY A 39 3.85 0.88 -10.22
N ARG A 40 3.06 1.92 -10.45
CA ARG A 40 2.56 2.84 -9.43
C ARG A 40 1.26 2.31 -8.80
N LEU A 41 1.13 2.41 -7.48
CA LEU A 41 -0.09 2.01 -6.76
C LEU A 41 -0.68 3.17 -5.96
N ASP A 42 -1.96 3.46 -6.19
CA ASP A 42 -2.78 4.37 -5.39
C ASP A 42 -4.01 3.63 -4.87
N LEU A 43 -3.91 3.10 -3.65
CA LEU A 43 -4.93 2.24 -3.05
C LEU A 43 -5.58 2.96 -1.87
N THR A 44 -6.90 3.13 -1.92
CA THR A 44 -7.66 3.76 -0.84
C THR A 44 -8.83 2.89 -0.40
N THR A 45 -8.93 2.60 0.90
CA THR A 45 -10.12 2.00 1.50
C THR A 45 -10.61 2.79 2.71
N ILE A 46 -11.90 2.72 3.04
CA ILE A 46 -12.44 3.32 4.28
C ILE A 46 -12.51 2.25 5.36
N SER A 47 -13.19 1.14 5.08
CA SER A 47 -13.34 0.01 5.99
C SER A 47 -12.95 -1.28 5.27
N GLY A 48 -11.85 -1.89 5.67
CA GLY A 48 -11.30 -3.08 5.03
C GLY A 48 -9.79 -3.18 5.21
N ALA A 49 -9.15 -4.17 4.60
CA ALA A 49 -7.68 -4.26 4.58
C ALA A 49 -7.16 -3.95 3.17
N ILE A 50 -5.95 -3.38 3.10
CA ILE A 50 -5.16 -3.34 1.87
C ILE A 50 -4.08 -4.40 1.99
N LYS A 51 -4.04 -5.33 1.04
CA LYS A 51 -3.06 -6.43 1.00
C LYS A 51 -2.32 -6.41 -0.33
N GLY A 52 -1.01 -6.39 -0.27
CA GLY A 52 -0.12 -6.36 -1.42
C GLY A 52 0.92 -7.47 -1.34
N LYS A 53 1.12 -8.25 -2.41
CA LYS A 53 2.18 -9.26 -2.50
C LYS A 53 2.95 -9.15 -3.80
N GLN A 54 4.26 -9.42 -3.75
CA GLN A 54 5.14 -9.43 -4.92
C GLN A 54 5.05 -8.12 -5.72
N LEU A 55 5.11 -6.99 -5.02
CA LEU A 55 4.96 -5.68 -5.65
C LEU A 55 6.31 -5.07 -5.98
N VAL A 56 6.47 -4.56 -7.20
CA VAL A 56 7.63 -3.75 -7.60
C VAL A 56 7.16 -2.35 -7.94
N LEU A 57 7.41 -1.40 -7.04
CA LEU A 57 7.03 -0.01 -7.21
C LEU A 57 8.05 0.71 -8.09
N THR A 58 7.61 1.21 -9.24
CA THR A 58 8.49 1.94 -10.17
C THR A 58 8.44 3.45 -9.98
N GLU A 59 7.41 3.93 -9.29
CA GLU A 59 7.13 5.34 -9.01
C GLU A 59 6.49 5.48 -7.62
N ASP A 60 6.41 6.72 -7.14
CA ASP A 60 5.78 7.07 -5.87
C ASP A 60 4.38 6.46 -5.74
N SER A 61 4.13 5.80 -4.62
CA SER A 61 2.91 5.02 -4.38
C SER A 61 2.30 5.32 -3.02
N ASN A 62 0.98 5.25 -2.93
CA ASN A 62 0.21 5.69 -1.77
C ASN A 62 -0.84 4.66 -1.36
N PHE A 63 -0.86 4.37 -0.06
CA PHE A 63 -1.77 3.41 0.56
C PHE A 63 -2.53 4.11 1.70
N LYS A 64 -3.85 4.21 1.57
CA LYS A 64 -4.69 4.91 2.54
C LYS A 64 -5.82 4.03 3.04
N ASN A 65 -5.98 3.97 4.35
CA ASN A 65 -7.07 3.26 5.00
C ASN A 65 -7.64 4.11 6.15
N ALA A 66 -8.95 4.15 6.37
CA ALA A 66 -9.48 4.75 7.60
C ALA A 66 -9.52 3.72 8.74
N SER A 67 -10.05 2.53 8.50
CA SER A 67 -10.20 1.46 9.48
C SER A 67 -9.80 0.11 8.90
N GLY A 68 -8.71 -0.43 9.41
CA GLY A 68 -8.14 -1.73 9.06
C GLY A 68 -6.66 -1.64 8.69
N ASN A 69 -6.07 -2.79 8.40
CA ASN A 69 -4.62 -2.89 8.22
C ASN A 69 -4.19 -2.63 6.78
N ILE A 70 -2.93 -2.23 6.64
CA ILE A 70 -2.19 -2.22 5.37
C ILE A 70 -1.06 -3.22 5.52
N ASP A 71 -1.07 -4.30 4.74
CA ASP A 71 -0.04 -5.34 4.74
C ASP A 71 0.52 -5.47 3.32
N VAL A 72 1.76 -5.01 3.11
CA VAL A 72 2.38 -4.90 1.79
C VAL A 72 3.74 -5.62 1.80
N MET A 73 3.95 -6.49 0.81
CA MET A 73 5.24 -7.14 0.55
C MET A 73 5.80 -6.60 -0.77
N LEU A 74 6.91 -5.88 -0.66
CA LEU A 74 7.64 -5.25 -1.74
C LEU A 74 8.78 -6.17 -2.19
N SER A 75 9.03 -6.22 -3.49
CA SER A 75 10.15 -6.93 -4.11
C SER A 75 11.18 -5.95 -4.69
N ASN A 76 11.03 -4.66 -4.40
CA ASN A 76 12.03 -3.64 -4.63
C ASN A 76 13.30 -3.90 -3.82
N ASP A 77 14.44 -3.40 -4.28
CA ASP A 77 15.60 -3.18 -3.42
C ASP A 77 15.22 -2.18 -2.31
N PRO A 78 15.35 -2.52 -1.00
CA PRO A 78 15.05 -1.59 0.09
C PRO A 78 15.78 -0.25 -0.01
N ALA A 79 16.99 -0.21 -0.60
CA ALA A 79 17.74 1.03 -0.78
C ALA A 79 17.14 1.96 -1.85
N SER A 80 16.32 1.42 -2.77
CA SER A 80 15.59 2.19 -3.78
C SER A 80 14.35 2.89 -3.25
N LEU A 81 13.94 2.55 -2.02
CA LEU A 81 12.73 3.04 -1.39
C LEU A 81 13.01 4.09 -0.32
N ARG A 82 12.03 4.97 -0.13
CA ARG A 82 11.85 5.77 1.08
C ARG A 82 10.38 5.72 1.51
N PHE A 83 10.13 5.88 2.80
CA PHE A 83 8.84 5.70 3.42
C PHE A 83 8.45 6.97 4.18
N ASP A 84 7.19 7.40 4.06
CA ASP A 84 6.54 8.36 4.97
C ASP A 84 5.19 7.76 5.40
N LEU A 85 5.18 7.14 6.58
CA LEU A 85 4.04 6.37 7.06
C LEU A 85 3.49 6.98 8.34
N LYS A 86 2.16 7.04 8.46
CA LYS A 86 1.46 7.68 9.58
C LYS A 86 0.23 6.87 9.98
N THR A 87 0.04 6.66 11.27
CA THR A 87 -1.18 6.11 11.86
C THR A 87 -1.64 6.99 13.02
N LEU A 88 -2.95 7.22 13.14
CA LEU A 88 -3.48 7.89 14.35
C LEU A 88 -3.53 6.90 15.53
N SER A 89 -3.93 5.66 15.28
CA SER A 89 -3.98 4.58 16.27
C SER A 89 -3.62 3.23 15.64
N GLY A 90 -2.49 2.66 16.07
CA GLY A 90 -1.98 1.38 15.59
C GLY A 90 -0.46 1.33 15.64
N ARG A 91 0.13 0.34 14.99
CA ARG A 91 1.58 0.20 14.85
C ARG A 91 1.99 0.18 13.39
N ILE A 92 3.11 0.79 13.09
CA ILE A 92 3.78 0.75 11.81
C ILE A 92 5.01 -0.14 11.95
N GLU A 93 5.17 -1.09 11.04
CA GLU A 93 6.34 -1.95 10.89
C GLU A 93 6.85 -1.80 9.46
N VAL A 94 8.14 -1.47 9.30
CA VAL A 94 8.80 -1.35 8.00
C VAL A 94 10.12 -2.09 8.10
N PHE A 95 10.24 -3.21 7.40
CA PHE A 95 11.35 -4.15 7.57
C PHE A 95 11.57 -4.45 9.08
N ASP A 96 12.74 -4.13 9.62
CA ASP A 96 13.10 -4.34 11.03
C ASP A 96 12.75 -3.16 11.96
N GLN A 97 12.21 -2.07 11.42
CA GLN A 97 11.86 -0.86 12.17
C GLN A 97 10.39 -0.85 12.58
N LYS A 98 10.11 -0.31 13.77
CA LYS A 98 8.74 -0.19 14.31
C LYS A 98 8.49 1.20 14.87
N ALA A 99 7.26 1.69 14.73
CA ALA A 99 6.82 2.96 15.31
C ALA A 99 5.31 2.94 15.60
N ASP A 100 4.85 3.72 16.58
CA ASP A 100 3.41 3.71 16.97
C ASP A 100 2.58 4.86 16.35
N LYS A 101 3.20 5.83 15.68
CA LYS A 101 2.48 6.99 15.11
C LYS A 101 2.96 7.39 13.73
N GLN A 102 4.26 7.50 13.55
CA GLN A 102 4.84 7.88 12.27
C GLN A 102 6.24 7.33 12.15
N ILE A 103 6.66 7.05 10.93
CA ILE A 103 8.03 6.73 10.59
C ILE A 103 8.37 7.32 9.23
N GLN A 104 9.55 7.93 9.15
CA GLN A 104 10.20 8.27 7.90
C GLN A 104 11.49 7.46 7.83
N MET A 105 11.68 6.74 6.74
CA MET A 105 12.80 5.79 6.60
C MET A 105 13.26 5.72 5.16
N GLY A 106 14.55 5.45 4.95
CA GLY A 106 15.13 5.27 3.62
C GLY A 106 15.45 6.59 2.92
N SER A 107 16.20 6.48 1.83
CA SER A 107 16.69 7.61 1.04
C SER A 107 16.56 7.36 -0.47
N GLY A 108 15.84 6.31 -0.86
CA GLY A 108 15.64 5.95 -2.25
C GLY A 108 14.76 6.93 -3.01
N SER A 109 14.74 6.79 -4.33
CA SER A 109 13.98 7.68 -5.21
C SER A 109 12.49 7.43 -5.18
N VAL A 110 12.05 6.20 -4.88
CA VAL A 110 10.63 5.82 -4.88
C VAL A 110 10.04 6.00 -3.48
N LEU A 111 9.08 6.91 -3.34
CA LEU A 111 8.37 7.15 -2.09
C LEU A 111 7.18 6.19 -1.91
N VAL A 112 7.12 5.58 -0.74
CA VAL A 112 5.96 4.84 -0.25
C VAL A 112 5.29 5.65 0.85
N THR A 113 4.07 6.10 0.59
CA THR A 113 3.26 6.79 1.60
C THR A 113 2.16 5.88 2.11
N GLY A 114 1.97 5.86 3.43
CA GLY A 114 0.97 5.01 4.08
C GLY A 114 0.24 5.78 5.17
N THR A 115 -1.08 5.84 5.11
CA THR A 115 -1.88 6.53 6.12
C THR A 115 -3.03 5.65 6.62
N THR A 116 -3.10 5.47 7.94
CA THR A 116 -4.22 4.83 8.64
C THR A 116 -4.82 5.76 9.71
N THR A 117 -6.14 5.73 9.92
CA THR A 117 -6.71 6.33 11.14
C THR A 117 -6.69 5.31 12.27
N SER A 118 -7.21 4.10 12.03
CA SER A 118 -7.11 2.98 12.97
C SER A 118 -6.69 1.72 12.24
N GLY A 119 -5.56 1.15 12.65
CA GLY A 119 -5.02 -0.06 12.04
C GLY A 119 -3.50 -0.07 12.02
N ASN A 120 -2.97 -1.28 11.85
CA ASN A 120 -1.53 -1.48 11.71
C ASN A 120 -1.12 -1.34 10.25
N GLN A 121 0.12 -0.91 10.05
CA GLN A 121 0.75 -0.91 8.74
C GLN A 121 1.99 -1.80 8.81
N ARG A 122 2.17 -2.65 7.80
CA ARG A 122 3.33 -3.50 7.65
C ARG A 122 3.82 -3.44 6.20
N TYR A 123 5.08 -3.08 6.04
CA TYR A 123 5.79 -3.09 4.77
C TYR A 123 7.05 -3.96 4.91
N GLN A 124 7.15 -5.00 4.09
CA GLN A 124 8.25 -5.98 4.10
C GLN A 124 8.89 -6.12 2.74
#